data_AF-A0A7W1KAD1-F1
#
_entry.id   AF-A0A7W1KAD1-F1
#
_cell.length_a   1.000
_cell.length_b   1.000
_cell.length_c   1.000
_cell.angle_alpha   90.00
_cell.angle_beta   90.00
_cell.angle_gamma   90.00
#
_symmetry.space_group_name_H-M   'P 1'
#
loop_
_entity.id
_entity.type
_entity.pdbx_description
1 polymer ?
#
loop_
_entity_poly.entity_id
_entity_poly.type
_entity_poly.pdbx_seq_one_letter_code
_entity_poly.pdbx_strand_id
1 'polypeptide(L)'
;MSVATDIDRLIAREHHDPHALLGAHEAPGGAVTIRALRPMAQSVVVRPHGIELELVHPGGLFAGDIDGATLPMDYELQVSYPGGHTFTVHDPYRFAPTLSDLDEHLFREGRHEQLWSKMG
;
A
#
# COMPACT_ATOMS: atom_id res chain seq x y z
N MET A 1 9.45 3.03 -16.27
CA MET A 1 8.26 2.35 -16.81
C MET A 1 7.09 3.31 -16.68
N SER A 2 6.11 3.28 -17.57
CA SER A 2 4.94 4.15 -17.46
C SER A 2 4.14 3.77 -16.21
N VAL A 3 3.76 4.74 -15.38
CA VAL A 3 2.94 4.53 -14.16
C VAL A 3 1.66 3.75 -14.48
N ALA A 4 1.08 3.95 -15.67
CA ALA A 4 -0.09 3.20 -16.13
C ALA A 4 0.20 1.69 -16.26
N THR A 5 1.38 1.31 -16.76
CA THR A 5 1.77 -0.10 -16.92
C THR A 5 1.97 -0.79 -15.57
N ASP A 6 2.44 -0.07 -14.56
CA ASP A 6 2.67 -0.64 -13.23
C ASP A 6 1.36 -0.81 -12.45
N ILE A 7 0.40 0.12 -12.60
CA ILE A 7 -0.96 -0.03 -12.05
C ILE A 7 -1.67 -1.23 -12.68
N ASP A 8 -1.61 -1.40 -14.00
CA ASP A 8 -2.24 -2.55 -14.67
C ASP A 8 -1.67 -3.89 -14.17
N ARG A 9 -0.35 -3.98 -14.02
CA ARG A 9 0.33 -5.14 -13.43
C ARG A 9 -0.08 -5.38 -11.98
N LEU A 10 -0.24 -4.32 -11.20
CA LEU A 10 -0.69 -4.42 -9.81
C LEU A 10 -2.10 -5.02 -9.73
N ILE A 11 -3.02 -4.53 -10.57
CA ILE A 11 -4.39 -5.04 -10.66
C ILE A 11 -4.43 -6.49 -11.14
N ALA A 12 -3.57 -6.84 -12.10
CA ALA A 12 -3.39 -8.20 -12.60
C ALA A 12 -2.69 -9.14 -11.60
N ARG A 13 -2.15 -8.63 -10.48
CA ARG A 13 -1.32 -9.34 -9.49
C ARG A 13 0.01 -9.86 -10.06
N GLU A 14 0.54 -9.14 -11.05
CA GLU A 14 1.82 -9.42 -11.71
C GLU A 14 2.92 -8.42 -11.29
N HIS A 15 2.60 -7.49 -10.39
CA HIS A 15 3.58 -6.54 -9.87
C HIS A 15 4.44 -7.19 -8.78
N HIS A 16 5.75 -7.17 -8.99
CA HIS A 16 6.74 -7.82 -8.12
C HIS A 16 6.98 -7.06 -6.81
N ASP A 17 6.69 -5.77 -6.78
CA ASP A 17 6.85 -4.92 -5.60
C ASP A 17 5.60 -4.06 -5.32
N PRO A 18 4.56 -4.62 -4.68
CA PRO A 18 3.36 -3.85 -4.36
C PRO A 18 3.61 -2.69 -3.36
N HIS A 19 4.64 -2.76 -2.52
CA HIS A 19 4.97 -1.70 -1.56
C HIS A 19 5.49 -0.44 -2.26
N ALA A 20 6.09 -0.53 -3.45
CA ALA A 20 6.44 0.64 -4.25
C ALA A 20 5.23 1.47 -4.70
N LEU A 21 4.02 0.91 -4.68
CA LEU A 21 2.79 1.59 -5.12
C LEU A 21 1.78 1.79 -3.99
N LEU A 22 1.54 0.76 -3.18
CA LEU A 22 0.53 0.71 -2.14
C LEU A 22 1.06 1.22 -0.80
N GLY A 23 0.15 1.64 0.07
CA GLY A 23 0.47 2.23 1.36
C GLY A 23 0.66 3.75 1.26
N ALA A 24 1.43 4.31 2.20
CA ALA A 24 1.66 5.74 2.31
C ALA A 24 3.02 6.13 1.71
N HIS A 25 3.02 7.10 0.81
CA HIS A 25 4.19 7.55 0.04
C HIS A 25 4.32 9.06 0.08
N GLU A 26 5.55 9.59 0.20
CA GLU A 26 5.76 11.04 0.08
C GLU A 26 5.39 11.52 -1.32
N ALA A 27 4.74 12.69 -1.38
CA ALA A 27 4.35 13.35 -2.60
C ALA A 27 4.97 14.76 -2.68
N PRO A 28 5.11 15.34 -3.89
CA PRO A 28 5.60 16.71 -4.05
C PRO A 28 4.77 17.70 -3.23
N GLY A 29 5.42 18.72 -2.66
CA GLY A 29 4.75 19.74 -1.86
C GLY A 29 4.55 19.37 -0.39
N GLY A 30 5.10 18.24 0.09
CA GLY A 30 5.03 17.84 1.50
C GLY A 30 3.71 17.17 1.88
N ALA A 31 2.98 16.64 0.90
CA ALA A 31 1.83 15.79 1.11
C ALA A 31 2.26 14.32 1.20
N VAL A 32 1.38 13.49 1.75
CA VAL A 32 1.52 12.02 1.72
C VAL A 32 0.37 11.45 0.89
N THR A 33 0.69 10.76 -0.20
CA THR A 33 -0.31 10.01 -0.97
C THR A 33 -0.50 8.64 -0.34
N ILE A 34 -1.75 8.29 -0.01
CA ILE A 34 -2.14 6.93 0.40
C ILE A 34 -2.77 6.23 -0.79
N ARG A 35 -2.31 5.00 -1.09
CA ARG A 35 -2.91 4.14 -2.13
C ARG A 35 -3.31 2.79 -1.56
N ALA A 36 -4.56 2.40 -1.78
CA ALA A 36 -5.11 1.15 -1.28
C ALA A 36 -5.80 0.34 -2.40
N LEU A 37 -5.39 -0.92 -2.57
CA LEU A 37 -6.09 -1.88 -3.42
C LEU A 37 -7.18 -2.60 -2.62
N ARG A 38 -8.44 -2.28 -2.90
CA ARG A 38 -9.65 -2.85 -2.29
C ARG A 38 -10.68 -3.20 -3.37
N PRO A 39 -10.51 -4.35 -4.06
CA PRO A 39 -11.45 -4.78 -5.09
C PRO A 39 -12.88 -4.84 -4.55
N MET A 40 -13.85 -4.35 -5.33
CA MET A 40 -15.28 -4.31 -4.99
C MET A 40 -15.68 -3.40 -3.81
N ALA A 41 -14.75 -2.65 -3.21
CA ALA A 41 -15.11 -1.65 -2.22
C ALA A 41 -15.92 -0.51 -2.87
N GLN A 42 -16.88 0.02 -2.13
CA GLN A 42 -17.67 1.20 -2.53
C GLN A 42 -17.00 2.49 -2.09
N SER A 43 -16.35 2.49 -0.93
CA SER A 43 -15.56 3.62 -0.43
C SER A 43 -14.45 3.17 0.51
N VAL A 44 -13.42 4.00 0.61
CA VAL A 44 -12.28 3.82 1.51
C VAL A 44 -12.00 5.16 2.18
N VAL A 45 -11.99 5.19 3.52
CA VAL A 45 -11.69 6.40 4.31
C VAL A 45 -10.50 6.16 5.21
N VAL A 46 -9.55 7.08 5.23
CA VAL A 46 -8.38 7.06 6.10
C VAL A 46 -8.75 7.62 7.48
N ARG A 47 -8.53 6.83 8.53
CA ARG A 47 -8.69 7.22 9.94
C ARG A 47 -7.31 7.47 10.58
N PRO A 48 -7.19 8.42 11.53
CA PRO A 48 -8.22 9.30 12.07
C PRO A 48 -8.53 10.54 11.20
N HIS A 49 -7.82 10.72 10.09
CA HIS A 49 -7.82 11.95 9.28
C HIS A 49 -9.17 12.26 8.62
N GLY A 50 -10.04 11.25 8.42
CA GLY A 50 -11.35 11.42 7.81
C GLY A 50 -11.31 11.67 6.31
N ILE A 51 -10.18 11.37 5.66
CA ILE A 51 -9.98 11.59 4.23
C ILE A 51 -10.57 10.42 3.44
N GLU A 52 -11.55 10.69 2.60
CA GLU A 52 -12.08 9.71 1.65
C GLU A 52 -11.16 9.62 0.44
N LEU A 53 -10.75 8.39 0.10
CA LEU A 53 -9.89 8.13 -1.05
C LEU A 53 -10.74 8.03 -2.33
N GLU A 54 -10.23 8.59 -3.41
CA GLU A 54 -10.86 8.53 -4.73
C GLU A 54 -10.57 7.20 -5.42
N LEU A 55 -11.56 6.65 -6.13
CA LEU A 55 -11.36 5.47 -6.97
C LEU A 55 -10.60 5.87 -8.24
N VAL A 56 -9.31 5.57 -8.30
CA VAL A 56 -8.44 5.91 -9.43
C VAL A 56 -8.35 4.82 -10.49
N HIS A 57 -8.76 3.58 -10.18
CA HIS A 57 -8.85 2.50 -11.16
C HIS A 57 -10.03 1.55 -10.85
N PRO A 58 -10.84 1.15 -11.84
CA PRO A 58 -12.04 0.30 -11.63
C PRO A 58 -11.74 -1.09 -11.03
N GLY A 59 -10.49 -1.54 -11.10
CA GLY A 59 -10.01 -2.72 -10.37
C GLY A 59 -9.99 -2.57 -8.83
N GLY A 60 -10.42 -1.42 -8.31
CA GLY A 60 -10.51 -1.15 -6.87
C GLY A 60 -9.25 -0.49 -6.31
N LEU A 61 -8.51 0.26 -7.12
CA LEU A 61 -7.40 1.09 -6.60
C LEU A 61 -7.96 2.44 -6.16
N PHE A 62 -7.74 2.77 -4.91
CA PHE A 62 -8.12 4.05 -4.31
C PHE A 62 -6.87 4.87 -3.98
N ALA A 63 -6.92 6.18 -4.14
CA ALA A 63 -5.83 7.08 -3.78
C ALA A 63 -6.33 8.43 -3.22
N GLY A 64 -5.51 9.08 -2.41
CA GLY A 64 -5.79 10.40 -1.87
C GLY A 64 -4.59 10.96 -1.13
N ASP A 65 -4.49 12.29 -1.10
CA ASP A 65 -3.37 13.02 -0.51
C ASP A 65 -3.75 13.58 0.87
N ILE A 66 -2.78 13.59 1.78
CA ILE A 66 -2.88 14.21 3.10
C ILE A 66 -1.81 15.27 3.22
N ASP A 67 -2.22 16.53 3.19
CA ASP A 67 -1.32 17.68 3.30
C ASP A 67 -0.70 17.78 4.71
N GLY A 68 0.60 18.05 4.77
CA GLY A 68 1.31 18.28 6.03
C GLY A 68 1.52 17.04 6.90
N ALA A 69 1.19 15.84 6.38
CA ALA A 69 1.53 14.57 7.01
C ALA A 69 3.02 14.24 6.78
N THR A 70 3.60 13.47 7.70
CA THR A 70 4.97 12.97 7.59
C THR A 70 5.01 11.46 7.82
N LEU A 71 5.94 10.78 7.14
CA LEU A 71 6.18 9.35 7.33
C LEU A 71 7.20 9.10 8.46
N PRO A 72 7.09 7.96 9.19
CA PRO A 72 6.03 6.97 9.11
C PRO A 72 4.73 7.46 9.75
N MET A 73 3.60 7.06 9.17
CA MET A 73 2.27 7.50 9.60
C MET A 73 1.46 6.34 10.19
N ASP A 74 0.74 6.63 11.28
CA ASP A 74 -0.27 5.71 11.82
C ASP A 74 -1.66 6.03 11.28
N TYR A 75 -2.26 5.03 10.62
CA TYR A 75 -3.60 5.13 10.07
C TYR A 75 -4.26 3.75 9.92
N GLU A 76 -5.58 3.82 9.81
CA GLU A 76 -6.44 2.70 9.46
C GLU A 76 -7.28 3.07 8.24
N LEU A 77 -7.69 2.03 7.50
CA LEU A 77 -8.64 2.16 6.41
C LEU A 77 -10.00 1.68 6.90
N GLN A 78 -10.98 2.56 6.87
CA GLN A 78 -12.38 2.19 6.97
C GLN A 78 -12.90 1.92 5.56
N VAL A 79 -13.18 0.65 5.26
CA VAL A 79 -13.59 0.17 3.94
C VAL A 79 -15.06 -0.25 3.98
N SER A 80 -15.85 0.26 3.05
CA SER A 80 -17.27 -0.12 2.90
C SER A 80 -17.47 -0.97 1.65
N TYR A 81 -18.20 -2.06 1.78
CA TYR A 81 -18.54 -3.01 0.71
C TYR A 81 -20.06 -3.06 0.47
N PRO A 82 -20.49 -3.54 -0.72
CA PRO A 82 -21.90 -3.76 -1.00
C PRO A 82 -22.59 -4.59 0.09
N GLY A 83 -23.86 -4.27 0.37
CA GLY A 83 -24.62 -4.90 1.46
C GLY A 83 -24.50 -4.19 2.81
N GLY A 84 -23.80 -3.05 2.88
CA GLY A 84 -23.71 -2.22 4.08
C GLY A 84 -22.65 -2.69 5.08
N HIS A 85 -21.72 -3.54 4.65
CA HIS A 85 -20.63 -4.02 5.50
C HIS A 85 -19.48 -3.02 5.49
N THR A 86 -19.14 -2.50 6.67
CA THR A 86 -18.01 -1.59 6.87
C THR A 86 -17.04 -2.20 7.87
N PHE A 87 -15.75 -2.20 7.53
CA PHE A 87 -14.67 -2.69 8.38
C PHE A 87 -13.58 -1.64 8.54
N THR A 88 -13.04 -1.53 9.74
CA THR A 88 -11.83 -0.74 9.99
C THR A 88 -10.66 -1.70 10.15
N VAL A 89 -9.62 -1.51 9.35
CA VAL A 89 -8.43 -2.36 9.33
C VAL A 89 -7.16 -1.53 9.21
N HIS A 90 -6.06 -1.98 9.79
CA HIS A 90 -4.75 -1.43 9.43
C HIS A 90 -4.46 -1.73 7.95
N ASP A 91 -3.86 -0.77 7.26
CA ASP A 91 -3.36 -1.02 5.90
C ASP A 91 -2.16 -1.99 5.98
N PRO A 92 -2.18 -3.16 5.33
CA PRO A 92 -1.02 -4.04 5.31
C PRO A 92 0.23 -3.38 4.70
N TYR A 93 0.05 -2.43 3.77
CA TYR A 93 1.15 -1.77 3.07
C TYR A 93 1.67 -0.51 3.76
N ARG A 94 1.14 -0.13 4.93
CA ARG A 94 1.73 0.96 5.75
C ARG A 94 3.00 0.53 6.48
N PHE A 95 3.15 -0.77 6.72
CA PHE A 95 4.33 -1.32 7.36
C PHE A 95 5.42 -1.49 6.30
N ALA A 96 6.67 -1.18 6.67
CA ALA A 96 7.79 -1.47 5.80
C ALA A 96 7.89 -2.99 5.52
N PRO A 97 8.42 -3.40 4.36
CA PRO A 97 8.72 -4.80 4.07
C PRO A 97 9.51 -5.44 5.22
N THR A 98 9.16 -6.67 5.57
CA THR A 98 9.78 -7.39 6.71
C THR A 98 11.20 -7.86 6.39
N LEU A 99 11.54 -7.98 5.11
CA LEU A 99 12.88 -8.24 4.61
C LEU A 99 13.59 -6.91 4.32
N SER A 100 14.79 -6.74 4.86
CA SER A 100 15.61 -5.58 4.56
C SER A 100 16.35 -5.73 3.23
N ASP A 101 16.82 -4.62 2.65
CA ASP A 101 17.65 -4.63 1.44
C ASP A 101 18.90 -5.51 1.60
N LEU A 102 19.46 -5.58 2.81
CA LEU A 102 20.60 -6.44 3.12
C LEU A 102 20.21 -7.92 3.09
N ASP A 103 19.04 -8.27 3.62
CA ASP A 103 18.53 -9.64 3.59
C ASP A 103 18.31 -10.08 2.13
N GLU A 104 17.72 -9.21 1.30
CA GLU A 104 17.57 -9.47 -0.14
C GLU A 104 18.91 -9.65 -0.84
N HIS A 105 19.88 -8.79 -0.55
CA HIS A 105 21.21 -8.85 -1.14
C HIS A 105 21.93 -10.15 -0.77
N LEU A 106 21.97 -10.51 0.52
CA LEU A 106 22.58 -11.75 0.99
C LEU A 106 21.88 -12.99 0.44
N PHE A 107 20.56 -12.93 0.24
CA PHE A 107 19.81 -14.00 -0.39
C PHE A 107 20.24 -14.20 -1.85
N ARG A 108 20.34 -13.10 -2.63
CA ARG A 108 20.77 -13.15 -4.04
C ARG A 108 22.20 -13.67 -4.22
N GLU A 109 23.09 -13.41 -3.24
CA GLU A 109 24.46 -13.93 -3.24
C GLU A 109 24.58 -15.37 -2.73
N GLY A 110 23.50 -15.97 -2.21
CA GLY A 110 23.55 -17.30 -1.56
C GLY A 110 24.30 -17.30 -0.23
N ARG A 111 24.43 -16.13 0.41
CA ARG A 111 25.23 -15.91 1.63
C ARG A 111 24.39 -15.61 2.87
N HIS A 112 23.06 -15.73 2.77
CA HIS A 112 22.18 -15.52 3.92
C HIS A 112 22.11 -16.77 4.81
N GLU A 113 23.12 -16.97 5.66
CA GLU A 113 23.28 -18.16 6.51
C GLU A 113 22.12 -18.39 7.50
N GLN A 114 21.36 -17.35 7.83
CA GLN A 114 20.20 -17.40 8.74
C GLN A 114 18.87 -17.10 8.04
N LEU A 115 18.75 -17.36 6.74
CA LEU A 115 17.53 -17.06 5.97
C LEU A 115 16.27 -17.72 6.57
N TRP A 116 16.42 -18.90 7.17
CA TRP A 116 15.36 -19.64 7.86
C TRP A 116 14.73 -18.88 9.04
N SER A 117 15.40 -17.88 9.60
CA SER A 117 14.84 -17.01 10.65
C SER A 117 13.90 -15.91 10.12
N LYS A 118 13.93 -15.70 8.79
CA LYS A 118 13.17 -14.67 8.07
C LYS A 118 12.09 -15.26 7.18
N MET A 119 12.28 -16.49 6.68
CA MET A 119 11.28 -17.23 5.92
C MET A 119 10.34 -17.99 6.86
N GLY A 120 9.03 -17.80 6.68
CA GLY A 120 7.97 -18.48 7.42
C GLY A 120 7.38 -19.66 6.66
#